data_AF-A0A7J8Y5T6-F1
#
_entry.id   AF-A0A7J8Y5T6-F1
#
_cell.length_a   1.000
_cell.length_b   1.000
_cell.length_c   1.000
_cell.angle_alpha   90.00
_cell.angle_beta   90.00
_cell.angle_gamma   90.00
#
_symmetry.space_group_name_H-M   'P 1'
#
loop_
_entity.id
_entity.type
_entity.pdbx_description
1 polymer ?
#
loop_
_entity_poly.entity_id
_entity_poly.type
_entity_poly.pdbx_seq_one_letter_code
_entity_poly.pdbx_strand_id
1 'polypeptide(L)'
;MASHDTTAILLTLFVRHLSRDPEVSSKVIEEQNEVLKAMKENGGKLTWSEIQMMKYTWRVAQELMRVNPPMLGSFRLVTKDITFDGYHIPKGWQ
;
A
#
# COMPACT_ATOMS: atom_id res chain seq x y z
N MET A 1 -3.86 -12.24 12.26
CA MET A 1 -2.99 -11.21 12.87
C MET A 1 -2.16 -10.49 11.82
N ALA A 2 -1.41 -11.19 10.94
CA ALA A 2 -0.55 -10.54 9.94
C ALA A 2 -1.23 -9.46 9.05
N SER A 3 -2.42 -9.74 8.51
CA SER A 3 -3.15 -8.75 7.69
C SER A 3 -3.74 -7.60 8.50
N HIS A 4 -4.09 -7.85 9.76
CA HIS A 4 -4.68 -6.86 10.65
C HIS A 4 -3.66 -5.77 11.00
N ASP A 5 -2.47 -6.18 11.46
CA ASP A 5 -1.47 -5.24 11.97
C ASP A 5 -0.86 -4.40 10.85
N THR A 6 -0.57 -5.03 9.71
CA THR A 6 -0.04 -4.33 8.53
C THR A 6 -1.03 -3.30 7.96
N THR A 7 -2.32 -3.67 7.85
CA THR A 7 -3.36 -2.74 7.37
C THR A 7 -3.61 -1.62 8.36
N ALA A 8 -3.66 -1.90 9.67
CA ALA A 8 -3.86 -0.89 10.70
C ALA A 8 -2.72 0.15 10.73
N ILE A 9 -1.47 -0.30 10.57
CA ILE A 9 -0.30 0.60 10.45
C ILE A 9 -0.45 1.49 9.22
N LEU A 10 -0.75 0.90 8.05
CA LEU A 10 -0.90 1.66 6.81
C LEU A 10 -2.00 2.73 6.93
N LEU A 11 -3.17 2.37 7.45
CA LEU A 11 -4.28 3.31 7.64
C LEU A 11 -3.92 4.44 8.60
N THR A 12 -3.20 4.13 9.69
CA THR A 12 -2.75 5.14 10.66
C THR A 12 -1.78 6.13 10.02
N LEU A 13 -0.82 5.63 9.23
CA LEU A 13 0.12 6.48 8.50
C LEU A 13 -0.58 7.29 7.41
N PHE A 14 -1.58 6.71 6.74
CA PHE A 14 -2.38 7.37 5.72
C PHE A 14 -3.13 8.57 6.29
N VAL A 15 -3.90 8.38 7.37
CA VAL A 15 -4.62 9.48 8.03
C VAL A 15 -3.65 10.56 8.54
N ARG A 16 -2.51 10.15 9.12
CA ARG A 16 -1.47 11.09 9.56
C ARG A 16 -0.84 11.87 8.39
N HIS A 17 -0.69 11.26 7.23
CA HIS A 17 -0.13 11.93 6.06
C HIS A 17 -1.11 12.95 5.50
N LEU A 18 -2.39 12.57 5.34
CA LEU A 18 -3.45 13.48 4.89
C LEU A 18 -3.67 14.67 5.83
N SER A 19 -3.42 14.52 7.13
CA SER A 19 -3.54 15.63 8.08
C SER A 19 -2.37 16.63 8.04
N ARG A 20 -1.24 16.23 7.43
CA ARG A 20 -0.02 17.04 7.37
C ARG A 20 0.24 17.63 5.99
N ASP A 21 -0.36 17.05 4.95
CA ASP A 21 -0.23 17.49 3.57
C ASP A 21 -1.61 17.89 2.99
N PRO A 22 -1.96 19.18 3.04
CA PRO A 22 -3.23 19.67 2.52
C PRO A 22 -3.39 19.47 1.01
N GLU A 23 -2.29 19.45 0.24
CA GLU A 23 -2.35 19.28 -1.21
C GLU A 23 -2.75 17.84 -1.55
N VAL A 24 -2.10 16.86 -0.94
CA VAL A 24 -2.46 15.45 -1.09
C VAL A 24 -3.87 15.20 -0.57
N SER A 25 -4.24 15.78 0.57
CA SER A 25 -5.58 15.68 1.13
C SER A 25 -6.65 16.22 0.18
N SER A 26 -6.44 17.39 -0.42
CA SER A 26 -7.36 17.98 -1.39
C SER A 26 -7.55 17.08 -2.60
N LYS A 27 -6.46 16.51 -3.15
CA LYS A 27 -6.51 15.61 -4.32
C LYS A 27 -7.22 14.29 -3.99
N VAL A 28 -7.00 13.72 -2.81
CA VAL A 28 -7.73 12.53 -2.34
C VAL A 28 -9.22 12.85 -2.20
N ILE A 29 -9.58 13.97 -1.58
CA ILE A 29 -10.99 14.36 -1.41
C ILE A 29 -11.68 14.58 -2.77
N GLU A 30 -11.00 15.23 -3.71
CA GLU A 30 -11.50 15.41 -5.08
C GLU A 30 -11.79 14.07 -5.75
N GLU A 31 -10.85 13.13 -5.72
CA GLU A 31 -11.04 11.78 -6.26
C GLU A 31 -12.20 11.05 -5.56
N GLN A 32 -12.30 11.13 -4.23
CA GLN A 32 -13.39 10.47 -3.49
C GLN A 32 -14.76 11.09 -3.84
N ASN A 33 -14.83 12.38 -4.13
CA ASN A 33 -16.07 13.02 -4.60
C ASN A 33 -16.49 12.52 -5.98
N GLU A 34 -15.55 12.29 -6.90
CA GLU A 34 -15.83 11.68 -8.20
C GLU A 34 -16.36 10.25 -8.05
N VAL A 35 -15.75 9.46 -7.16
CA VAL A 35 -16.21 8.10 -6.84
C VAL A 35 -17.62 8.12 -6.24
N LEU A 36 -17.90 9.04 -5.33
CA LEU A 36 -19.23 9.20 -4.74
C LEU A 36 -20.29 9.57 -5.80
N LYS A 37 -19.91 10.35 -6.82
CA LYS A 37 -20.80 10.67 -7.94
C LYS A 37 -21.12 9.41 -8.76
N ALA A 38 -20.11 8.63 -9.15
CA ALA A 38 -20.30 7.38 -9.88
C ALA A 38 -21.13 6.37 -9.07
N MET A 39 -20.88 6.26 -7.77
CA MET A 39 -21.64 5.43 -6.85
C MET A 39 -23.13 5.81 -6.82
N LYS A 40 -23.46 7.11 -6.82
CA LYS A 40 -24.87 7.58 -6.87
C LYS A 40 -25.55 7.20 -8.18
N GLU A 41 -24.84 7.26 -9.30
CA GLU A 41 -25.34 6.84 -10.62
C GLU A 41 -25.60 5.33 -10.68
N ASN A 42 -24.86 4.54 -9.89
CA ASN A 42 -24.99 3.08 -9.80
C ASN A 42 -25.85 2.60 -8.60
N GLY A 43 -26.87 3.38 -8.21
CA GLY A 43 -27.80 2.98 -7.16
C GLY A 43 -27.20 2.97 -5.75
N GLY A 44 -26.14 3.74 -5.51
CA GLY A 44 -25.53 3.94 -4.20
C GLY A 44 -24.68 2.76 -3.72
N LYS A 45 -24.12 1.95 -4.62
CA LYS A 45 -23.29 0.79 -4.27
C LYS A 45 -21.83 1.02 -4.65
N LEU A 46 -20.92 0.71 -3.73
CA LEU A 46 -19.50 0.63 -4.03
C LEU A 46 -19.22 -0.70 -4.73
N THR A 47 -18.98 -0.67 -6.04
CA THR A 47 -18.59 -1.86 -6.81
C THR A 47 -17.11 -1.83 -7.16
N TRP A 48 -16.62 -2.90 -7.80
CA TRP A 48 -15.24 -2.95 -8.26
C TRP A 48 -14.88 -1.81 -9.22
N SER A 49 -15.83 -1.35 -10.03
CA SER A 49 -15.64 -0.23 -10.95
C SER A 49 -15.27 1.06 -10.19
N GLU A 50 -16.03 1.39 -9.15
CA GLU A 50 -15.79 2.57 -8.31
C GLU A 50 -14.48 2.45 -7.51
N ILE A 51 -14.11 1.26 -7.05
CA ILE A 51 -12.81 1.03 -6.40
C ILE A 51 -11.65 1.29 -7.37
N GLN A 52 -11.77 0.85 -8.62
CA GLN A 52 -10.74 1.06 -9.66
C GLN A 52 -10.57 2.53 -10.07
N MET A 53 -11.51 3.41 -9.70
CA MET A 53 -11.38 4.86 -9.89
C MET A 53 -10.45 5.51 -8.86
N MET A 54 -10.23 4.90 -7.68
CA MET A 54 -9.41 5.43 -6.58
C MET A 54 -7.88 5.33 -6.83
N LYS A 55 -7.43 5.73 -8.02
CA LYS A 55 -6.05 5.55 -8.49
C LYS A 55 -5.04 6.40 -7.72
N TYR A 56 -5.37 7.65 -7.44
CA TYR A 56 -4.55 8.58 -6.68
C TYR A 56 -4.45 8.15 -5.22
N THR A 57 -5.58 7.83 -4.58
CA THR A 57 -5.63 7.27 -3.22
C THR A 57 -4.74 6.02 -3.12
N TRP A 58 -4.81 5.12 -4.10
CA TRP A 58 -3.94 3.94 -4.15
C TRP A 58 -2.45 4.30 -4.30
N ARG A 59 -2.10 5.26 -5.16
CA ARG A 59 -0.72 5.75 -5.29
C ARG A 59 -0.18 6.32 -3.98
N VAL A 60 -0.99 7.07 -3.24
CA VAL A 60 -0.61 7.60 -1.92
C VAL A 60 -0.35 6.45 -0.94
N ALA A 61 -1.21 5.43 -0.91
CA ALA A 61 -1.00 4.25 -0.08
C ALA A 61 0.29 3.50 -0.47
N GLN A 62 0.57 3.35 -1.77
CA GLN A 62 1.81 2.75 -2.26
C GLN A 62 3.04 3.55 -1.85
N GLU A 63 2.99 4.88 -1.96
CA GLU A 63 4.10 5.74 -1.57
C GLU A 63 4.37 5.68 -0.07
N LEU A 64 3.31 5.58 0.75
CA LEU A 64 3.46 5.38 2.19
C LEU A 64 4.10 4.03 2.52
N MET A 65 3.73 2.95 1.83
CA MET A 65 4.39 1.64 1.99
C MET A 65 5.85 1.66 1.48
N ARG A 66 6.16 2.47 0.46
CA ARG A 66 7.53 2.65 -0.03
C ARG A 66 8.43 3.34 1.01
N VAL A 67 7.91 4.36 1.68
CA VAL A 67 8.65 5.13 2.69
C VAL A 67 8.64 4.44 4.06
N ASN A 68 7.54 3.78 4.42
CA ASN A 68 7.33 3.14 5.72
C ASN A 68 6.85 1.69 5.51
N PRO A 69 7.73 0.77 5.04
CA PRO A 69 7.33 -0.61 4.83
C PRO A 69 6.91 -1.23 6.18
N PRO A 70 5.70 -1.80 6.30
CA PRO A 70 5.25 -2.43 7.54
C PRO A 70 6.12 -3.61 7.98
N MET A 71 6.88 -4.20 7.05
CA MET A 71 7.79 -5.30 7.28
C MET A 71 9.15 -4.96 6.68
N LEU A 72 10.19 -4.96 7.50
CA LEU A 72 11.56 -4.58 7.12
C LEU A 72 12.21 -5.54 6.11
N GLY A 73 11.67 -6.74 5.97
CA GLY A 73 12.17 -7.76 5.08
C GLY A 73 11.74 -9.13 5.56
N SER A 74 12.13 -10.14 4.79
CA SER A 74 11.86 -11.53 5.15
C SER A 74 13.14 -12.33 5.00
N PHE A 75 13.61 -12.90 6.09
CA PHE A 75 14.80 -13.75 6.09
C PHE A 75 14.50 -15.09 5.39
N ARG A 76 15.55 -15.69 4.82
CA ARG A 76 15.47 -16.97 4.11
C ARG A 76 16.64 -17.83 4.54
N LEU A 77 16.39 -19.12 4.71
CA LEU A 77 17.45 -20.11 4.87
C LEU A 77 17.93 -20.58 3.51
N VAL A 78 19.23 -20.51 3.30
CA VAL A 78 19.88 -21.04 2.08
C VAL A 78 19.94 -22.56 2.16
N THR A 79 19.14 -23.26 1.33
CA THR A 79 19.00 -24.72 1.37
C THR A 79 20.06 -25.48 0.55
N LYS A 80 20.76 -24.77 -0.35
CA LYS A 80 21.86 -25.26 -1.18
C LYS A 80 22.78 -24.09 -1.52
N ASP A 81 24.04 -24.37 -1.85
CA ASP A 81 24.98 -23.34 -2.28
C ASP A 81 24.46 -22.64 -3.55
N ILE A 82 24.49 -21.31 -3.55
CA ILE A 82 24.11 -20.49 -4.70
C ILE A 82 25.21 -19.48 -5.00
N THR A 83 25.39 -19.14 -6.28
CA THR A 83 26.23 -18.02 -6.71
C THR A 83 25.32 -16.96 -7.29
N PHE A 84 25.41 -15.74 -6.78
CA PHE A 84 24.63 -14.60 -7.25
C PHE A 84 25.56 -13.42 -7.49
N ASP A 85 25.58 -12.90 -8.72
CA ASP A 85 26.44 -11.77 -9.12
C ASP A 85 27.92 -11.93 -8.73
N GLY A 86 28.46 -13.15 -8.89
CA GLY A 86 29.84 -13.49 -8.51
C GLY A 86 30.07 -13.76 -7.01
N TYR A 87 29.07 -13.51 -6.16
CA TYR A 87 29.14 -13.83 -4.72
C TYR A 87 28.69 -15.27 -4.46
N HIS A 88 29.50 -16.01 -3.70
CA HIS A 88 29.16 -17.35 -3.23
C HIS A 88 28.41 -17.28 -1.90
N ILE A 89 27.19 -17.82 -1.87
CA ILE A 89 26.33 -17.88 -0.68
C ILE A 89 26.13 -19.36 -0.33
N PRO A 90 26.76 -19.86 0.76
CA PRO A 90 26.74 -21.27 1.08
C PRO A 90 25.44 -21.70 1.77
N LYS A 91 25.15 -22.99 1.64
CA LYS A 91 24.07 -23.69 2.35
C LYS A 91 24.19 -23.45 3.85
N GLY A 92 23.07 -23.11 4.48
CA GLY A 92 22.98 -22.90 5.92
C GLY A 92 22.99 -21.45 6.37
N TRP A 93 23.25 -20.48 5.47
CA TRP A 93 23.14 -19.05 5.80
C TRP A 93 21.69 -18.62 6.06
N GLN A 94 21.49 -17.72 7.05
CA GLN A 94 20.20 -17.21 7.54
C GLN A 94 20.27 -15.73 7.92
#